data_AF-A0A2G5U6E9-F1
#
_entry.id   AF-A0A2G5U6E9-F1
#
_cell.length_a   1.000
_cell.length_b   1.000
_cell.length_c   1.000
_cell.angle_alpha   90.00
_cell.angle_beta   90.00
_cell.angle_gamma   90.00
#
_symmetry.space_group_name_H-M   'P 1'
#
loop_
_entity.id
_entity.type
_entity.pdbx_description
1 polymer ?
#
loop_
_entity_poly.entity_id
_entity_poly.type
_entity_poly.pdbx_seq_one_letter_code
_entity_poly.pdbx_strand_id
1 'polypeptide(L)'
;MSICPRISGAFLSAGIYKLHELVNTKYGRDLGLTPEEAALCSCDYDLLKTVAFPILIANCKLESPKLFQQNVEFSQLVKNAQYKEYAGEDHFSILTELTNENSVVNNDFYKFLHSI
;
A
#
# COMPACT_ATOMS: atom_id res chain seq x y z
N MET A 1 8.93 29.17 8.89
CA MET A 1 9.48 27.98 9.57
C MET A 1 9.33 26.83 8.59
N SER A 2 10.43 26.34 8.00
CA SER A 2 10.34 25.21 7.06
C SER A 2 10.10 23.94 7.88
N ILE A 3 8.92 23.33 7.72
CA ILE A 3 8.62 22.05 8.35
C ILE A 3 9.44 21.02 7.58
N CYS A 4 10.58 20.61 8.12
CA CYS A 4 11.29 19.46 7.58
C CYS A 4 10.37 18.24 7.76
N PRO A 5 9.91 17.58 6.68
CA PRO A 5 9.08 16.39 6.83
C PRO A 5 9.90 15.35 7.60
N ARG A 6 9.38 14.86 8.74
CA ARG A 6 10.03 13.78 9.50
C ARG A 6 9.99 12.43 8.78
N ILE A 7 9.12 12.32 7.78
CA ILE A 7 8.94 11.11 6.97
C ILE A 7 9.65 11.35 5.64
N SER A 8 10.70 10.58 5.40
CA SER A 8 11.49 10.69 4.16
C SER A 8 10.88 9.87 3.02
N GLY A 9 10.08 8.85 3.31
CA GLY A 9 9.31 8.11 2.31
C GLY A 9 8.42 7.03 2.93
N ALA A 10 7.58 6.41 2.11
CA ALA A 10 6.69 5.33 2.53
C ALA A 10 6.74 4.13 1.57
N PHE A 11 6.93 2.94 2.12
CA PHE A 11 6.77 1.67 1.42
C PHE A 11 5.41 1.07 1.81
N LEU A 12 4.52 0.90 0.83
CA LEU A 12 3.16 0.42 1.01
C LEU A 12 3.03 -0.96 0.36
N SER A 13 3.05 -2.00 1.18
CA SER A 13 2.98 -3.39 0.74
C SER A 13 1.55 -3.90 0.79
N ALA A 14 0.98 -4.29 -0.36
CA ALA A 14 -0.34 -4.92 -0.49
C ALA A 14 -1.43 -4.24 0.37
N GLY A 15 -1.50 -2.91 0.29
CA GLY A 15 -2.31 -2.11 1.22
C GLY A 15 -3.81 -2.26 1.03
N ILE A 16 -4.57 -2.06 2.11
CA ILE A 16 -6.02 -1.83 2.08
C ILE A 16 -6.27 -0.37 2.45
N TYR A 17 -6.72 0.42 1.47
CA TYR A 17 -6.96 1.85 1.60
C TYR A 17 -8.45 2.22 1.70
N LYS A 18 -9.36 1.37 1.17
CA LYS A 18 -10.81 1.53 1.26
C LYS A 18 -11.42 0.33 1.96
N LEU A 19 -12.13 0.59 3.06
CA LEU A 19 -12.65 -0.45 3.96
C LEU A 19 -14.10 -0.86 3.65
N HIS A 20 -14.79 -0.14 2.75
CA HIS A 20 -16.23 -0.34 2.46
C HIS A 20 -16.58 -1.79 2.10
N GLU A 21 -15.70 -2.48 1.37
CA GLU A 21 -15.94 -3.87 1.00
C GLU A 21 -15.76 -4.84 2.18
N LEU A 22 -14.89 -4.50 3.13
CA LEU A 22 -14.60 -5.36 4.30
C LEU A 22 -15.82 -5.52 5.19
N VAL A 23 -16.70 -4.50 5.29
CA VAL A 23 -17.96 -4.53 6.04
C VAL A 23 -18.79 -5.78 5.72
N ASN A 24 -18.75 -6.23 4.47
CA ASN A 24 -19.53 -7.38 3.99
C ASN A 24 -18.82 -8.74 4.16
N THR A 25 -17.56 -8.73 4.60
CA THR A 25 -16.76 -9.95 4.81
C THR A 25 -16.91 -10.48 6.24
N LYS A 26 -16.48 -11.72 6.47
CA LYS A 26 -16.36 -12.27 7.82
C LYS A 26 -15.45 -11.40 8.68
N TYR A 27 -14.32 -10.93 8.13
CA TYR A 27 -13.36 -10.09 8.84
C TYR A 27 -13.98 -8.78 9.32
N GLY A 28 -14.72 -8.07 8.46
CA GLY A 28 -15.38 -6.82 8.88
C GLY A 28 -16.44 -7.07 9.96
N ARG A 29 -17.22 -8.14 9.85
CA ARG A 29 -18.20 -8.51 10.88
C ARG A 29 -17.55 -8.88 12.22
N ASP A 30 -16.49 -9.67 12.19
CA ASP A 30 -15.77 -10.08 13.40
C ASP A 30 -15.09 -8.87 14.08
N LEU A 31 -14.73 -7.84 13.31
CA LEU A 31 -14.20 -6.56 13.80
C LEU A 31 -15.29 -5.56 14.23
N GLY A 32 -16.58 -5.86 14.00
CA GLY A 32 -17.67 -4.92 14.24
C GLY A 32 -17.67 -3.70 13.31
N LEU A 33 -16.98 -3.78 12.17
CA LEU A 33 -16.81 -2.66 11.24
C LEU A 33 -18.14 -2.28 10.59
N THR A 34 -18.67 -1.11 10.96
CA THR A 34 -19.87 -0.52 10.37
C THR A 34 -19.57 0.20 9.05
N PRO A 35 -20.58 0.43 8.18
CA PRO A 35 -20.42 1.28 7.00
C PRO A 35 -19.89 2.69 7.33
N GLU A 36 -20.34 3.28 8.44
CA GLU A 36 -19.95 4.61 8.89
C GLU A 36 -18.47 4.64 9.30
N GLU A 37 -18.00 3.63 10.05
CA GLU A 37 -16.59 3.48 10.40
C GLU A 37 -15.73 3.19 9.18
N ALA A 38 -16.21 2.38 8.25
CA ALA A 38 -15.50 2.11 7.00
C ALA A 38 -15.31 3.39 6.18
N ALA A 39 -16.30 4.29 6.16
CA ALA A 39 -16.18 5.59 5.50
C ALA A 39 -15.16 6.50 6.23
N LEU A 40 -15.24 6.58 7.56
CA LEU A 40 -14.36 7.42 8.38
C LEU A 40 -12.89 6.97 8.35
N CYS A 41 -12.64 5.66 8.38
CA CYS A 41 -11.31 5.07 8.49
C CYS A 41 -10.67 4.73 7.13
N SER A 42 -11.41 4.87 6.03
CA SER A 42 -10.84 4.74 4.69
C SER A 42 -9.88 5.89 4.41
N CYS A 43 -8.77 5.62 3.71
CA CYS A 43 -7.82 6.63 3.29
C CYS A 43 -8.50 7.71 2.44
N ASP A 44 -8.20 8.97 2.74
CA ASP A 44 -8.57 10.09 1.88
C ASP A 44 -7.60 10.16 0.70
N TYR A 45 -8.09 9.81 -0.48
CA TYR A 45 -7.30 9.81 -1.71
C TYR A 45 -6.93 11.23 -2.15
N ASP A 46 -7.71 12.25 -1.81
CA ASP A 46 -7.39 13.63 -2.16
C ASP A 46 -6.23 14.17 -1.33
N LEU A 47 -6.16 13.83 -0.05
CA LEU A 47 -4.98 14.15 0.78
C LEU A 47 -3.72 13.47 0.23
N LEU A 48 -3.84 12.24 -0.25
CA LEU A 48 -2.69 11.47 -0.77
C LEU A 48 -2.13 12.02 -2.08
N LYS A 49 -2.93 12.78 -2.86
CA LYS A 49 -2.45 13.55 -4.02
C LYS A 49 -1.50 14.68 -3.65
N THR A 50 -1.53 15.14 -2.39
CA THR A 50 -0.74 16.28 -1.91
C THR A 50 0.54 15.86 -1.19
N VAL A 51 0.77 14.55 -1.04
CA VAL A 51 1.96 14.03 -0.36
C VAL A 51 3.21 14.41 -1.14
N ALA A 52 4.18 15.01 -0.44
CA ALA A 52 5.43 15.48 -1.03
C ALA A 52 6.58 14.47 -0.91
N PHE A 53 6.48 13.46 -0.04
CA PHE A 53 7.52 12.44 0.13
C PHE A 53 7.36 11.30 -0.90
N PRO A 54 8.45 10.65 -1.33
CA PRO A 54 8.40 9.48 -2.21
C PRO A 54 7.60 8.32 -1.61
N ILE A 55 6.83 7.64 -2.47
CA ILE A 55 6.06 6.45 -2.10
C ILE A 55 6.45 5.31 -3.03
N LEU A 56 6.61 4.10 -2.49
CA LEU A 56 6.67 2.85 -3.26
C LEU A 56 5.46 1.99 -2.92
N ILE A 57 4.56 1.81 -3.89
CA ILE A 57 3.42 0.90 -3.82
C ILE A 57 3.87 -0.45 -4.38
N ALA A 58 3.83 -1.47 -3.54
CA ALA A 58 4.26 -2.82 -3.84
C ALA A 58 3.03 -3.75 -3.88
N ASN A 59 2.67 -4.24 -5.06
CA ASN A 59 1.45 -5.00 -5.31
C ASN A 59 1.75 -6.44 -5.72
N CYS A 60 0.95 -7.39 -5.23
CA CYS A 60 1.19 -8.83 -5.36
C CYS A 60 0.18 -9.46 -6.34
N LYS A 61 0.64 -10.22 -7.34
CA LYS A 61 -0.29 -10.88 -8.28
C LYS A 61 -0.98 -12.11 -7.71
N LEU A 62 -0.38 -12.77 -6.72
CA LEU A 62 -0.97 -13.96 -6.06
C LEU A 62 -1.80 -13.53 -4.84
N GLU A 63 -2.63 -12.50 -5.00
CA GLU A 63 -3.50 -11.97 -3.94
C GLU A 63 -4.97 -11.97 -4.37
N SER A 64 -5.88 -11.65 -3.45
CA SER A 64 -7.29 -11.47 -3.77
C SER A 64 -7.46 -10.39 -4.87
N PRO A 65 -8.28 -10.62 -5.91
CA PRO A 65 -8.42 -9.70 -7.03
C PRO A 65 -8.82 -8.27 -6.63
N LYS A 66 -9.64 -8.14 -5.58
CA LYS A 66 -10.10 -6.84 -5.07
C LYS A 66 -8.97 -6.03 -4.44
N LEU A 67 -8.05 -6.67 -3.71
CA LEU A 67 -6.90 -5.98 -3.14
C LEU A 67 -5.89 -5.57 -4.21
N PHE A 68 -5.64 -6.47 -5.18
CA PHE A 68 -4.79 -6.15 -6.33
C PHE A 68 -5.33 -4.93 -7.08
N GLN A 69 -6.63 -4.93 -7.40
CA GLN A 69 -7.28 -3.83 -8.10
C GLN A 69 -7.22 -2.53 -7.30
N GLN A 70 -7.43 -2.58 -5.99
CA GLN A 70 -7.38 -1.40 -5.15
C GLN A 70 -5.99 -0.75 -5.14
N ASN A 71 -4.91 -1.54 -5.16
CA ASN A 71 -3.54 -1.03 -5.25
C ASN A 71 -3.21 -0.46 -6.65
N VAL A 72 -3.78 -1.04 -7.71
CA VAL A 72 -3.71 -0.47 -9.08
C VAL A 72 -4.42 0.89 -9.14
N GLU A 73 -5.63 0.99 -8.61
CA GLU A 73 -6.40 2.24 -8.60
C GLU A 73 -5.70 3.30 -7.74
N PHE A 74 -5.15 2.90 -6.60
CA PHE A 74 -4.41 3.78 -5.72
C PHE A 74 -3.15 4.35 -6.38
N SER A 75 -2.40 3.54 -7.13
CA SER A 75 -1.19 4.00 -7.82
C SER A 75 -1.46 5.01 -8.94
N GLN A 76 -2.63 4.95 -9.57
CA GLN A 76 -3.05 5.94 -10.57
C GLN A 76 -3.39 7.30 -9.96
N LEU A 77 -3.75 7.34 -8.67
CA LEU A 77 -4.14 8.56 -7.97
C LEU A 77 -2.95 9.27 -7.32
N VAL A 78 -1.95 8.52 -6.87
CA VAL A 78 -0.75 9.05 -6.20
C VAL A 78 0.37 9.25 -7.20
N LYS A 79 0.41 10.42 -7.85
CA LYS A 79 1.33 10.71 -8.97
C LYS A 79 2.82 10.61 -8.64
N ASN A 80 3.19 10.79 -7.37
CA ASN A 80 4.57 10.69 -6.87
C ASN A 80 4.93 9.29 -6.36
N ALA A 81 4.05 8.29 -6.55
CA ALA A 81 4.33 6.92 -6.19
C ALA A 81 5.04 6.16 -7.33
N GLN A 82 6.09 5.44 -6.98
CA GLN A 82 6.57 4.32 -7.77
C GLN A 82 5.62 3.15 -7.55
N TYR A 83 5.26 2.46 -8.63
CA TYR A 83 4.40 1.27 -8.57
C TYR A 83 5.17 0.06 -9.06
N LYS A 84 5.15 -1.01 -8.26
CA LYS A 84 5.81 -2.28 -8.57
C LYS A 84 4.83 -3.42 -8.39
N GLU A 85 4.81 -4.31 -9.38
CA GLU A 85 4.05 -5.55 -9.34
C GLU A 85 5.00 -6.74 -9.20
N TYR A 86 4.67 -7.64 -8.28
CA TYR A 86 5.44 -8.85 -8.02
C TYR A 86 4.61 -10.06 -8.40
N ALA A 87 5.00 -10.71 -9.50
CA ALA A 87 4.24 -11.80 -10.11
C ALA A 87 4.26 -13.11 -9.29
N GLY A 88 5.33 -13.33 -8.54
CA GLY A 88 5.54 -14.54 -7.73
C GLY A 88 5.13 -14.40 -6.27
N GLU A 89 4.61 -13.24 -5.86
CA GLU A 89 4.36 -12.92 -4.46
C GLU A 89 2.87 -12.87 -4.13
N ASP A 90 2.56 -13.26 -2.90
CA ASP A 90 1.27 -13.09 -2.23
C ASP A 90 1.36 -12.03 -1.11
N HIS A 91 0.27 -11.86 -0.36
CA HIS A 91 0.14 -10.88 0.72
C HIS A 91 1.19 -11.03 1.83
N PHE A 92 1.66 -12.26 2.06
CA PHE A 92 2.57 -12.61 3.13
C PHE A 92 4.01 -12.78 2.62
N SER A 93 4.18 -13.42 1.46
CA SER A 93 5.50 -13.72 0.92
C SER A 93 6.29 -12.46 0.59
N ILE A 94 5.62 -11.38 0.16
CA ILE A 94 6.25 -10.08 -0.06
C ILE A 94 6.98 -9.56 1.18
N LEU A 95 6.45 -9.80 2.38
CA LEU A 95 7.07 -9.38 3.63
C LEU A 95 8.28 -10.27 3.99
N THR A 96 8.20 -11.57 3.73
CA THR A 96 9.33 -12.48 3.94
C THR A 96 10.47 -12.19 2.96
N GLU A 97 10.14 -11.86 1.71
CA GLU A 97 11.11 -11.54 0.67
C GLU A 97 11.88 -10.24 0.96
N LEU A 98 11.36 -9.34 1.80
CA LEU A 98 12.14 -8.19 2.30
C LEU A 98 13.39 -8.59 3.08
N THR A 99 13.44 -9.80 3.64
CA THR A 99 14.62 -10.31 4.35
C THR A 99 15.58 -11.10 3.47
N ASN A 100 15.17 -11.43 2.24
CA ASN A 100 15.97 -12.15 1.27
C ASN A 100 16.72 -11.16 0.37
N GLU A 101 18.02 -10.96 0.62
CA GLU A 101 18.88 -10.01 -0.12
C GLU A 101 18.95 -10.29 -1.63
N ASN A 102 18.62 -11.52 -2.05
CA ASN A 102 18.61 -11.91 -3.46
C ASN A 102 17.23 -11.75 -4.12
N SER A 103 16.19 -11.35 -3.38
CA SER A 103 14.85 -11.20 -3.92
C SER A 103 14.68 -9.91 -4.71
N VAL A 104 13.75 -9.92 -5.68
CA VAL A 104 13.41 -8.71 -6.43
C VAL A 104 12.76 -7.67 -5.50
N VAL A 105 11.96 -8.11 -4.54
CA VAL A 105 11.27 -7.25 -3.55
C VAL A 105 12.28 -6.47 -2.71
N ASN A 106 13.24 -7.17 -2.10
CA ASN A 106 14.29 -6.57 -1.28
C ASN A 106 15.14 -5.59 -2.09
N ASN A 107 15.56 -5.98 -3.29
CA ASN A 107 16.37 -5.13 -4.16
C ASN A 107 15.64 -3.83 -4.54
N ASP A 108 14.35 -3.91 -4.89
CA ASP A 108 13.55 -2.71 -5.19
C ASP A 108 13.32 -1.85 -3.95
N PHE A 109 13.05 -2.46 -2.78
CA PHE A 109 12.93 -1.76 -1.50
C PHE A 109 14.21 -1.03 -1.11
N TYR A 110 15.37 -1.68 -1.18
CA TYR A 110 16.66 -1.04 -0.89
C TYR A 110 16.96 0.11 -1.85
N LYS A 111 16.71 -0.06 -3.15
CA LYS A 111 16.87 1.03 -4.13
C LYS A 111 15.98 2.22 -3.79
N PHE A 112 14.74 1.97 -3.38
CA PHE A 112 13.83 3.02 -2.94
C PHE A 112 14.37 3.75 -1.70
N LEU A 113 14.81 3.04 -0.67
CA LEU A 113 15.41 3.64 0.53
C LEU A 113 16.64 4.51 0.22
N HIS A 114 17.49 4.08 -0.71
CA HIS A 114 18.68 4.81 -1.11
C HIS A 114 18.42 5.94 -2.13
N SER A 115 17.19 6.06 -2.63
CA SER A 115 16.79 7.15 -3.53
C SER A 115 16.23 8.39 -2.81
N ILE A 116 16.04 8.28 -1.48
CA ILE A 116 15.41 9.27 -0.60
C ILE A 116 16.46 10.11 0.15
#